data_AF-A0AAV6C3V9-F1
#
_entry.id   AF-A0AAV6C3V9-F1
#
_cell.length_a   1.000
_cell.length_b   1.000
_cell.length_c   1.000
_cell.angle_alpha   90.00
_cell.angle_beta   90.00
_cell.angle_gamma   90.00
#
_symmetry.space_group_name_H-M   'P 1'
#
loop_
_entity.id
_entity.type
_entity.pdbx_description
1 polymer ?
#
loop_
_entity_poly.entity_id
_entity_poly.type
_entity_poly.pdbx_seq_one_letter_code
_entity_poly.pdbx_strand_id
1 'polypeptide(L)'
;KNVPAGQEKAVLYACMSLGGTELMANDVPPERFQPMRSVYLSLGVASAAEAERIHALLSEGGQVFMPMQETFFAFRFSMLRDKFGTSWMIIHERPMPQNA
;
A
#
# COMPACT_ATOMS: atom_id res chain seq x y z
N LYS A 1 -8.02 22.79 21.96
CA LYS A 1 -7.96 21.75 20.90
C LYS A 1 -9.27 20.98 20.99
N ASN A 2 -10.15 21.10 19.99
CA ASN A 2 -11.47 20.46 20.00
C ASN A 2 -11.35 19.08 19.36
N VAL A 3 -11.15 18.06 20.19
CA VAL A 3 -11.20 16.65 19.78
C VAL A 3 -12.61 16.14 20.08
N PRO A 4 -13.32 15.47 19.14
CA PRO A 4 -14.61 14.87 19.44
C PRO A 4 -14.52 13.89 20.62
N ALA A 5 -15.55 13.84 21.46
CA ALA A 5 -15.60 12.94 22.60
C ALA A 5 -15.45 11.48 22.15
N GLY A 6 -14.59 10.72 22.84
CA GLY A 6 -14.28 9.32 22.53
C GLY A 6 -13.19 9.14 21.46
N GLN A 7 -12.55 10.20 21.00
CA GLN A 7 -11.45 10.16 20.02
C GLN A 7 -10.13 10.72 20.56
N GLU A 8 -9.95 10.78 21.88
CA GLU A 8 -8.82 11.42 22.55
C GLU A 8 -7.48 10.75 22.22
N LYS A 9 -7.50 9.49 21.82
CA LYS A 9 -6.32 8.70 21.43
C LYS A 9 -6.24 8.43 19.91
N ALA A 10 -7.23 8.88 19.15
CA ALA A 10 -7.31 8.62 17.72
C ALA A 10 -6.39 9.58 16.94
N VAL A 11 -5.80 9.08 15.86
CA VAL A 11 -5.16 9.91 14.86
C VAL A 11 -6.25 10.59 14.03
N LEU A 12 -6.56 11.85 14.34
CA LEU A 12 -7.57 12.62 13.59
C LEU A 12 -7.08 13.06 12.20
N TYR A 13 -5.78 13.22 12.05
CA TYR A 13 -5.12 13.64 10.82
C TYR A 13 -3.65 13.22 10.86
N ALA A 14 -3.23 12.44 9.87
CA ALA A 14 -1.85 12.16 9.56
C ALA A 14 -1.57 12.46 8.09
N CYS A 15 -0.37 12.95 7.81
CA CYS A 15 0.16 13.15 6.47
C CYS A 15 1.60 12.63 6.47
N MET A 16 1.95 11.79 5.52
CA MET A 16 3.28 11.21 5.41
C MET A 16 3.72 11.14 3.95
N SER A 17 5.02 11.33 3.73
CA SER A 17 5.64 11.13 2.43
C SER A 17 6.11 9.68 2.28
N LEU A 18 5.69 9.01 1.22
CA LEU A 18 6.11 7.65 0.88
C LEU A 18 6.44 7.56 -0.61
N GLY A 19 7.70 7.31 -0.93
CA GLY A 19 8.14 7.14 -2.33
C GLY A 19 7.84 8.35 -3.23
N GLY A 20 7.85 9.57 -2.67
CA GLY A 20 7.49 10.80 -3.37
C GLY A 20 5.99 11.07 -3.48
N THR A 21 5.14 10.22 -2.90
CA THR A 21 3.69 10.43 -2.80
C THR A 21 3.31 10.85 -1.39
N GLU A 22 2.49 11.89 -1.24
CA GLU A 22 1.87 12.23 0.04
C GLU A 22 0.66 11.34 0.30
N LEU A 23 0.68 10.64 1.43
CA LEU A 23 -0.41 9.82 1.93
C LEU A 23 -1.03 10.48 3.15
N MET A 24 -2.35 10.64 3.11
CA MET A 24 -3.13 11.18 4.20
C MET A 24 -3.98 10.06 4.82
N ALA A 25 -4.04 10.00 6.15
CA ALA A 25 -4.76 8.98 6.88
C ALA A 25 -5.36 9.50 8.18
N ASN A 26 -6.37 8.82 8.68
CA ASN A 26 -6.95 9.04 10.00
C ASN A 26 -7.57 7.73 10.51
N ASP A 27 -7.69 7.61 11.84
CA ASP A 27 -8.50 6.57 12.44
C ASP A 27 -9.98 6.86 12.18
N VAL A 28 -10.70 5.84 11.71
CA VAL A 28 -12.15 5.91 11.49
C VAL A 28 -12.84 5.22 12.66
N PRO A 29 -13.86 5.83 13.29
CA PRO A 29 -14.64 5.17 14.34
C PRO A 29 -15.16 3.80 13.88
N PRO A 30 -15.15 2.76 14.73
CA PRO A 30 -15.51 1.40 14.34
C PRO A 30 -16.90 1.29 13.68
N GLU A 31 -17.85 2.12 14.08
CA GLU A 31 -19.23 2.13 13.56
C GLU A 31 -19.31 2.62 12.10
N ARG A 32 -18.28 3.32 11.63
CA ARG A 32 -18.18 3.88 10.27
C ARG A 32 -17.11 3.21 9.42
N PHE A 33 -16.26 2.38 10.03
CA PHE A 33 -15.18 1.73 9.32
C PHE A 33 -15.73 0.74 8.27
N GLN A 34 -15.19 0.82 7.06
CA GLN A 34 -15.43 -0.14 6.00
C GLN A 34 -14.06 -0.58 5.47
N PRO A 35 -13.79 -1.89 5.34
CA PRO A 35 -12.55 -2.37 4.76
C PRO A 35 -12.36 -1.84 3.33
N MET A 36 -11.12 -1.53 2.96
CA MET A 36 -10.76 -1.16 1.60
C MET A 36 -11.14 -2.27 0.62
N ARG A 37 -11.76 -1.94 -0.53
CA ARG A 37 -12.22 -2.95 -1.50
C ARG A 37 -11.55 -2.84 -2.86
N SER A 38 -11.68 -1.68 -3.52
CA SER A 38 -11.32 -1.52 -4.94
C SER A 38 -10.28 -0.42 -5.18
N VAL A 39 -9.52 -0.07 -4.16
CA VAL A 39 -8.42 0.91 -4.24
C VAL A 39 -7.15 0.22 -3.78
N TYR A 40 -6.04 0.52 -4.45
CA TYR A 40 -4.71 0.03 -4.12
C TYR A 40 -3.75 1.21 -4.06
N LEU A 41 -2.83 1.19 -3.10
CA LEU A 41 -1.63 2.01 -3.16
C LEU A 41 -0.60 1.29 -4.01
N SER A 42 -0.13 1.94 -5.08
CA SER A 42 0.91 1.41 -5.94
C SER A 42 2.27 1.99 -5.52
N LEU A 43 3.22 1.13 -5.18
CA LEU A 43 4.57 1.51 -4.81
C LEU A 43 5.56 1.05 -5.88
N GLY A 44 6.02 2.03 -6.66
CA GLY A 44 7.10 1.84 -7.63
C GLY A 44 8.46 1.79 -6.95
N VAL A 45 9.29 0.80 -7.31
CA VAL A 45 10.64 0.63 -6.77
C VAL A 45 11.70 0.46 -7.86
N ALA A 46 12.92 0.85 -7.53
CA ALA A 46 14.04 0.88 -8.47
C ALA A 46 14.77 -0.46 -8.64
N SER A 47 14.47 -1.48 -7.84
CA SER A 47 15.13 -2.79 -7.94
C SER A 47 14.22 -3.96 -7.55
N ALA A 48 14.52 -5.14 -8.10
CA ALA A 48 13.85 -6.38 -7.74
C ALA A 48 14.05 -6.74 -6.25
N ALA A 49 15.25 -6.52 -5.70
CA ALA A 49 15.55 -6.80 -4.30
C ALA A 49 14.67 -5.98 -3.34
N GLU A 50 14.43 -4.70 -3.68
CA GLU A 50 13.55 -3.84 -2.89
C GLU A 50 12.09 -4.27 -2.99
N ALA A 51 11.63 -4.69 -4.18
CA ALA A 51 10.28 -5.22 -4.37
C ALA A 51 10.04 -6.46 -3.48
N GLU A 52 10.97 -7.42 -3.50
CA GLU A 52 10.92 -8.65 -2.68
C GLU A 52 10.93 -8.34 -1.18
N ARG A 53 11.79 -7.40 -0.73
CA ARG A 53 11.89 -6.97 0.66
C ARG A 53 10.57 -6.39 1.17
N ILE A 54 9.97 -5.47 0.42
CA ILE A 54 8.71 -4.82 0.80
C ILE A 54 7.56 -5.83 0.76
N HIS A 55 7.53 -6.72 -0.23
CA HIS A 55 6.54 -7.78 -0.31
C HIS A 55 6.59 -8.69 0.92
N ALA A 56 7.77 -9.13 1.34
CA ALA A 56 7.94 -9.96 2.53
C ALA A 56 7.43 -9.25 3.80
N LEU A 57 7.73 -7.94 3.96
CA LEU A 57 7.28 -7.16 5.12
C LEU A 57 5.75 -6.96 5.14
N LEU A 58 5.14 -6.64 4.00
CA LEU A 58 3.70 -6.35 3.95
C LEU A 58 2.83 -7.61 3.89
N SER A 59 3.39 -8.75 3.46
CA SER A 59 2.70 -10.04 3.48
C SER A 59 2.62 -10.65 4.88
N GLU A 60 3.49 -10.23 5.81
CA GLU A 60 3.46 -10.72 7.20
C GLU A 60 2.15 -10.35 7.90
N GLY A 61 1.34 -11.37 8.21
CA GLY A 61 0.01 -11.20 8.79
C GLY A 61 -1.03 -10.60 7.82
N GLY A 62 -0.68 -10.48 6.54
CA GLY A 62 -1.55 -10.00 5.48
C GLY A 62 -2.19 -11.14 4.67
N GLN A 63 -2.82 -10.75 3.57
CA GLN A 63 -3.41 -11.64 2.58
C GLN A 63 -2.77 -11.38 1.22
N VAL A 64 -2.06 -12.36 0.68
CA VAL A 64 -1.48 -12.29 -0.66
C VAL A 64 -2.54 -12.65 -1.70
N PHE A 65 -2.79 -11.74 -2.65
CA PHE A 65 -3.69 -11.99 -3.78
C PHE A 65 -2.93 -12.48 -5.01
N MET A 66 -1.74 -11.91 -5.22
CA MET A 66 -0.80 -12.28 -6.26
C MET A 66 0.60 -12.31 -5.65
N PRO A 67 1.23 -13.48 -5.53
CA PRO A 67 2.61 -13.60 -5.06
C PRO A 67 3.56 -12.79 -5.93
N MET A 68 4.72 -12.45 -5.36
CA MET A 68 5.76 -11.74 -6.11
C MET A 68 6.24 -12.59 -7.28
N GLN A 69 6.11 -12.05 -8.48
CA GLN A 69 6.51 -12.72 -9.71
C GLN A 69 6.82 -11.71 -10.82
N GLU A 70 7.39 -12.22 -11.91
CA GLU A 70 7.62 -11.46 -13.13
C GLU A 70 6.33 -11.36 -13.96
N THR A 71 6.10 -10.22 -14.63
CA THR A 71 4.97 -10.03 -15.57
C THR A 71 5.47 -9.40 -16.87
N PHE A 72 4.60 -9.34 -17.88
CA PHE A 72 4.96 -8.73 -19.17
C PHE A 72 5.32 -7.25 -19.06
N PHE A 73 4.84 -6.55 -18.02
CA PHE A 73 5.07 -5.12 -17.79
C PHE A 73 6.02 -4.82 -16.62
N ALA A 74 6.43 -5.82 -15.83
CA ALA A 74 7.27 -5.61 -14.65
C ALA A 74 8.33 -6.70 -14.52
N PHE A 75 9.52 -6.31 -14.03
CA PHE A 75 10.52 -7.27 -13.59
C PHE A 75 10.04 -8.00 -12.33
N ARG A 76 9.35 -7.28 -11.44
CA ARG A 76 8.72 -7.81 -10.23
C ARG A 76 7.39 -7.12 -9.96
N PHE A 77 6.35 -7.88 -9.69
CA PHE A 77 5.03 -7.40 -9.37
C PHE A 77 4.33 -8.31 -8.35
N SER A 78 3.63 -7.71 -7.39
CA SER A 78 2.76 -8.44 -6.45
C SER A 78 1.56 -7.61 -6.05
N MET A 79 0.51 -8.30 -5.57
CA MET A 79 -0.69 -7.69 -5.00
C MET A 79 -1.01 -8.37 -3.68
N LEU A 80 -1.23 -7.58 -2.64
CA LEU A 80 -1.58 -8.09 -1.31
C LEU A 80 -2.42 -7.07 -0.55
N ARG A 81 -2.98 -7.52 0.56
CA ARG A 81 -3.51 -6.66 1.62
C ARG A 81 -2.67 -6.87 2.87
N ASP A 82 -2.16 -5.80 3.47
CA ASP A 82 -1.39 -5.91 4.71
C ASP A 82 -2.27 -6.23 5.92
N LYS A 83 -1.62 -6.47 7.08
CA LYS A 83 -2.32 -6.77 8.34
C LYS A 83 -3.23 -5.64 8.86
N PHE A 84 -3.08 -4.42 8.34
CA PHE A 84 -3.91 -3.27 8.71
C PHE A 84 -5.11 -3.09 7.76
N GLY A 85 -5.18 -3.88 6.69
CA GLY A 85 -6.27 -3.85 5.72
C GLY A 85 -6.02 -2.98 4.50
N THR A 86 -4.81 -2.43 4.34
CA THR A 86 -4.45 -1.62 3.16
C THR A 86 -4.10 -2.53 1.99
N SER A 87 -4.69 -2.27 0.83
CA SER A 87 -4.38 -3.00 -0.40
C SER A 87 -3.18 -2.37 -1.11
N TRP A 88 -2.20 -3.18 -1.48
CA TRP A 88 -0.93 -2.77 -2.07
C TRP A 88 -0.68 -3.43 -3.43
N MET A 89 -0.14 -2.64 -4.36
CA MET A 89 0.55 -3.10 -5.55
C MET A 89 2.02 -2.72 -5.40
N ILE A 90 2.93 -3.69 -5.47
CA ILE A 90 4.38 -3.43 -5.42
C ILE A 90 4.93 -3.72 -6.80
N ILE A 91 5.62 -2.76 -7.40
CA ILE A 91 6.04 -2.87 -8.79
C ILE A 91 7.47 -2.38 -9.02
N HIS A 92 8.30 -3.25 -9.61
CA HIS A 92 9.53 -2.87 -10.29
C HIS A 92 9.26 -2.92 -11.79
N GLU A 93 8.90 -1.77 -12.35
CA GLU A 93 8.45 -1.65 -13.74
C GLU A 93 9.54 -1.96 -14.75
N ARG A 94 9.14 -2.50 -15.90
CA ARG A 94 9.99 -2.52 -17.08
C ARG A 94 9.88 -1.16 -17.79
N PRO A 95 10.95 -0.70 -18.44
CA PRO A 95 10.82 0.39 -19.40
C PRO A 95 9.77 0.03 -20.44
N MET A 96 8.79 0.90 -20.68
CA MET A 96 7.89 0.70 -21.82
C MET A 96 8.71 0.73 -23.11
N PRO A 97 8.43 -0.17 -24.09
CA PRO A 97 9.03 -0.05 -25.41
C PRO A 97 8.71 1.34 -25.98
N GLN A 98 9.72 2.09 -26.39
CA GLN A 98 9.58 3.49 -26.80
C GLN A 98 8.74 3.70 -28.08
N ASN A 99 8.33 2.63 -28.76
CA ASN A 99 7.63 2.68 -30.04
C ASN A 99 6.39 1.77 -30.01
N ALA A 100 5.24 2.35 -29.72
CA ALA A 100 3.93 1.82 -30.07
C ALA A 100 3.23 2.79 -31.01
#